data_AF-A0A4Y3FRV2-F1
#
_entry.id   AF-A0A4Y3FRV2-F1
#
_cell.length_a   1.000
_cell.length_b   1.000
_cell.length_c   1.000
_cell.angle_alpha   90.00
_cell.angle_beta   90.00
_cell.angle_gamma   90.00
#
_symmetry.space_group_name_H-M   'P 1'
#
loop_
_entity.id
_entity.type
_entity.pdbx_description
1 polymer ?
#
loop_
_entity_poly.entity_id
_entity_poly.type
_entity_poly.pdbx_seq_one_letter_code
_entity_poly.pdbx_strand_id
1 'polypeptide(L)'
;MSVSVDGSITKCGFFDRSLGRIGKISLMEGWKKVIENFVPDLQELECRECINLRECRGGCRYRAELSGDFLAKDPFMCTLME
;
A
#
# COMPACT_ATOMS: atom_id res chain seq x y z
N MET A 1 0.88 -2.13 7.74
CA MET A 1 1.56 -1.17 8.63
C MET A 1 2.86 -1.79 9.09
N SER A 2 3.94 -1.03 9.09
CA SER A 2 5.24 -1.39 9.66
C SER A 2 5.60 -0.39 10.75
N VAL A 3 6.40 -0.82 11.72
CA VAL A 3 6.98 0.03 12.76
C VAL A 3 8.49 -0.15 12.73
N SER A 4 9.22 0.91 12.44
CA SER A 4 10.68 0.92 12.39
C SER A 4 11.30 0.93 13.79
N VAL A 5 12.60 0.64 13.89
CA VAL A 5 13.34 0.59 15.18
C VAL A 5 13.32 1.93 15.93
N ASP A 6 13.23 3.03 15.20
CA ASP A 6 13.09 4.37 15.78
C ASP A 6 11.64 4.67 16.21
N GLY A 7 10.71 3.75 16.02
CA GLY A 7 9.30 3.88 16.34
C GLY A 7 8.45 4.54 15.25
N SER A 8 9.00 4.85 14.07
CA SER A 8 8.24 5.43 12.96
C SER A 8 7.25 4.43 12.37
N ILE A 9 6.01 4.88 12.11
CA ILE A 9 4.93 4.07 11.53
C ILE A 9 4.85 4.34 10.03
N THR A 10 4.93 3.30 9.21
CA THR A 10 4.82 3.39 7.74
C THR A 10 3.81 2.37 7.18
N LYS A 11 3.48 2.46 5.88
CA LYS A 11 2.57 1.50 5.21
C LYS A 11 3.10 0.07 5.29
N CYS A 12 4.32 -0.15 4.83
CA CYS A 12 5.09 -1.38 4.93
C CYS A 12 6.60 -1.06 4.89
N GLY A 13 7.47 -2.05 5.04
CA GLY A 13 8.92 -1.85 5.10
C GLY A 13 9.60 -1.30 3.83
N PHE A 14 8.86 -1.13 2.73
CA PHE A 14 9.35 -0.47 1.51
C PHE A 14 9.01 1.02 1.44
N PHE A 15 8.04 1.48 2.23
CA PHE A 15 7.64 2.89 2.25
C PHE A 15 8.37 3.62 3.37
N ASP A 16 9.08 4.70 3.01
CA ASP A 16 9.84 5.51 3.97
C ASP A 16 9.03 6.68 4.56
N ARG A 17 7.87 7.00 3.97
CA ARG A 17 6.99 8.07 4.46
C ARG A 17 6.36 7.70 5.80
N SER A 18 6.82 8.34 6.86
CA SER A 18 6.25 8.20 8.22
C SER A 18 4.87 8.84 8.33
N LEU A 19 3.95 8.13 8.98
CA LEU A 19 2.59 8.57 9.31
C LEU A 19 2.42 8.88 10.81
N GLY A 20 3.52 8.87 11.55
CA GLY A 20 3.53 9.09 12.99
C GLY A 20 4.55 8.21 13.68
N ARG A 21 4.60 8.29 15.01
CA ARG A 21 5.52 7.51 15.84
C ARG A 21 4.78 6.86 17.00
N ILE A 22 5.15 5.62 17.31
CA ILE A 22 4.67 4.95 18.52
C ILE A 22 5.02 5.79 19.75
N GLY A 23 4.11 5.84 20.73
CA GLY A 23 4.23 6.69 21.92
C GLY A 23 3.83 8.16 21.71
N LYS A 24 3.68 8.63 20.46
CA LYS A 24 3.02 9.90 20.13
C LYS A 24 1.58 9.71 19.68
N ILE A 25 1.32 8.61 18.98
CA ILE A 25 -0.01 8.19 18.57
C ILE A 25 -0.25 6.72 18.97
N SER A 26 -1.53 6.35 19.08
CA SER A 26 -1.90 4.95 19.30
C SER A 26 -1.67 4.10 18.04
N LEU A 27 -1.50 2.79 18.21
CA LEU A 27 -1.42 1.86 17.06
C LEU A 27 -2.69 1.90 16.20
N MET A 28 -3.86 2.09 16.83
CA MET A 28 -5.13 2.23 16.12
C MET A 28 -5.15 3.48 15.24
N GLU A 29 -4.67 4.61 15.75
CA GLU A 29 -4.55 5.84 14.97
C GLU A 29 -3.55 5.69 13.82
N GLY A 30 -2.38 5.08 14.09
CA GLY A 30 -1.39 4.77 13.05
C GLY A 30 -1.96 3.88 11.95
N TRP A 31 -2.74 2.86 12.32
CA TRP A 31 -3.41 1.96 11.38
C TRP A 31 -4.43 2.69 10.50
N LYS A 32 -5.26 3.57 11.10
CA LYS A 32 -6.21 4.40 10.34
C LYS A 32 -5.51 5.29 9.32
N LYS A 33 -4.42 5.97 9.72
CA LYS A 33 -3.61 6.77 8.81
C LYS A 33 -3.05 5.95 7.65
N VAL A 34 -2.59 4.72 7.90
CA VAL A 34 -2.12 3.82 6.84
C VAL A 34 -3.24 3.48 5.85
N ILE A 35 -4.44 3.19 6.35
CA ILE A 35 -5.60 2.92 5.48
C ILE A 35 -5.92 4.16 4.62
N GLU A 36 -6.12 5.32 5.27
CA GLU A 36 -6.52 6.57 4.61
C GLU A 36 -5.52 7.04 3.54
N ASN A 37 -4.22 6.77 3.72
CA ASN A 37 -3.20 7.28 2.81
C ASN A 37 -2.73 6.26 1.77
N PHE A 38 -2.95 4.95 1.98
CA PHE A 38 -2.27 3.93 1.20
C PHE A 38 -3.10 2.68 0.88
N VAL A 39 -4.38 2.65 1.22
CA VAL A 39 -5.29 1.57 0.83
C VAL A 39 -6.35 2.18 -0.11
N PRO A 40 -6.10 2.16 -1.43
CA PRO A 40 -7.05 2.70 -2.40
C PRO A 40 -8.29 1.81 -2.49
N ASP A 41 -9.39 2.40 -2.97
CA ASP A 41 -10.52 1.58 -3.44
C ASP A 41 -10.06 0.76 -4.66
N LEU A 42 -10.52 -0.48 -4.77
CA LEU A 42 -10.22 -1.31 -5.93
C LEU A 42 -10.75 -0.70 -7.23
N GLN A 43 -11.80 0.11 -7.16
CA GLN A 43 -12.37 0.82 -8.32
C GLN A 43 -11.49 1.97 -8.84
N GLU A 44 -10.56 2.47 -8.01
CA GLU A 44 -9.63 3.55 -8.40
C GLU A 44 -8.41 3.02 -9.17
N LEU A 45 -8.17 1.71 -9.12
CA LEU A 45 -7.00 1.09 -9.74
C LEU A 45 -7.14 1.03 -11.27
N GLU A 46 -6.01 1.18 -11.98
CA GLU A 46 -5.97 1.02 -13.45
C GLU A 46 -6.44 -0.37 -13.91
N CYS A 47 -6.25 -1.40 -13.07
CA CYS A 47 -6.68 -2.78 -13.31
C CYS A 47 -8.08 -3.12 -12.76
N ARG A 48 -8.94 -2.12 -12.50
CA ARG A 48 -10.28 -2.32 -11.92
C ARG A 48 -11.16 -3.38 -12.61
N GLU A 49 -10.97 -3.59 -13.92
CA GLU A 49 -11.72 -4.58 -14.73
C GLU A 49 -11.04 -5.97 -14.79
N CYS A 50 -9.91 -6.18 -14.10
CA CYS A 50 -9.18 -7.44 -14.13
C CYS A 50 -9.94 -8.52 -13.34
N ILE A 51 -10.11 -9.71 -13.94
CA ILE A 51 -10.77 -10.86 -13.30
C ILE A 51 -10.09 -11.29 -11.99
N ASN A 52 -8.77 -11.16 -11.91
CA ASN A 52 -7.98 -11.54 -10.74
C ASN A 52 -7.92 -10.44 -9.66
N LEU A 53 -8.55 -9.27 -9.87
CA LEU A 53 -8.42 -8.12 -8.98
C LEU A 53 -8.87 -8.42 -7.54
N ARG A 54 -9.94 -9.21 -7.38
CA ARG A 54 -10.45 -9.54 -6.05
C ARG A 54 -9.46 -10.37 -5.24
N GLU A 55 -8.69 -11.22 -5.90
CA GLU A 55 -7.67 -12.08 -5.28
C GLU A 55 -6.36 -11.32 -5.07
N CYS A 56 -5.89 -10.63 -6.11
CA CYS A 56 -4.60 -9.94 -6.09
C CYS A 56 -4.62 -8.62 -5.32
N ARG A 57 -5.81 -8.01 -5.16
CA ARG A 57 -6.03 -6.71 -4.53
C ARG A 57 -5.22 -5.58 -5.20
N GLY A 58 -4.88 -5.77 -6.47
CA GLY A 58 -4.02 -4.90 -7.28
C GLY A 58 -2.50 -5.11 -7.08
N GLY A 59 -2.06 -6.10 -6.30
CA GLY A 59 -0.64 -6.39 -6.10
C GLY A 59 0.09 -5.39 -5.19
N CYS A 60 1.40 -5.28 -5.39
CA CYS A 60 2.29 -4.46 -4.58
C CYS A 60 2.21 -2.98 -4.97
N ARG A 61 1.54 -2.18 -4.13
CA ARG A 61 1.45 -0.72 -4.32
C ARG A 61 2.81 0.00 -4.38
N TYR A 62 3.86 -0.52 -3.73
CA TYR A 62 5.21 0.07 -3.84
C TYR A 62 5.77 -0.09 -5.26
N ARG A 63 5.62 -1.27 -5.87
CA ARG A 63 6.08 -1.52 -7.24
C ARG A 63 5.27 -0.74 -8.27
N ALA A 64 3.96 -0.60 -8.05
CA ALA A 64 3.11 0.27 -8.87
C ALA A 64 3.64 1.71 -8.85
N GLU A 65 3.90 2.27 -7.65
CA GLU A 65 4.45 3.63 -7.51
C GLU A 65 5.82 3.79 -8.18
N LEU A 66 6.72 2.80 -8.05
CA LEU A 66 7.99 2.78 -8.78
C LEU A 66 7.82 2.72 -10.30
N SER A 67 6.68 2.24 -10.79
CA SER A 67 6.33 2.20 -12.22
C SER A 67 5.71 3.52 -12.71
N GLY A 68 5.55 4.52 -11.83
CA GLY A 68 5.18 5.89 -12.17
C GLY A 68 3.86 6.38 -11.55
N ASP A 69 3.02 5.48 -11.03
CA ASP A 69 1.75 5.85 -10.39
C ASP A 69 1.34 4.82 -9.33
N PHE A 70 0.95 5.28 -8.15
CA PHE A 70 0.47 4.45 -7.04
C PHE A 70 -0.78 3.61 -7.40
N LEU A 71 -1.64 4.14 -8.28
CA LEU A 71 -2.86 3.48 -8.77
C LEU A 71 -2.61 2.57 -9.98
N ALA A 72 -1.38 2.54 -10.49
CA ALA A 72 -1.00 1.66 -11.58
C ALA A 72 -1.03 0.18 -11.22
N LYS A 73 -0.93 -0.63 -12.26
CA LYS A 73 -0.73 -2.08 -12.17
C LYS A 73 0.61 -2.39 -11.49
N ASP A 74 0.64 -3.43 -10.67
CA ASP A 74 1.91 -4.03 -10.27
C ASP A 74 2.41 -4.95 -11.41
N PRO A 75 3.48 -4.58 -12.13
CA PRO A 75 3.94 -5.34 -13.31
C PRO A 75 4.34 -6.77 -12.94
N PHE A 76 4.90 -6.99 -11.75
CA PHE A 76 5.33 -8.32 -11.34
C PHE A 76 4.13 -9.23 -11.03
N MET A 77 3.15 -8.72 -10.28
CA MET A 77 1.93 -9.47 -9.97
C MET A 77 1.12 -9.76 -11.24
N CYS A 78 1.03 -8.80 -12.16
CA CYS A 78 0.31 -9.00 -13.42
C CYS A 78 0.91 -10.17 -14.23
N THR A 79 2.23 -10.28 -14.35
CA THR A 79 2.87 -11.39 -15.06
C THR A 79 2.69 -12.75 -14.38
N LEU A 80 2.58 -12.79 -13.04
CA LEU A 80 2.38 -14.05 -12.31
C LEU A 80 0.96 -14.63 -12.41
N MET A 81 0.00 -13.80 -12.80
CA MET A 81 -1.44 -14.11 -12.77
C MET A 81 -2.04 -14.06 -14.19
N GLU A 82 -1.19 -14.18 -15.20
CA GLU A 82 -1.55 -14.41 -16.61
C GLU A 82 -2.08 -15.82 -16.87
#